data_AF-A0A4V4HSM2-F1
#
_entry.id   AF-A0A4V4HSM2-F1
#
_cell.length_a   1.000
_cell.length_b   1.000
_cell.length_c   1.000
_cell.angle_alpha   90.00
_cell.angle_beta   90.00
_cell.angle_gamma   90.00
#
_symmetry.space_group_name_H-M   'P 1'
#
loop_
_entity.id
_entity.type
_entity.pdbx_description
1 polymer ?
#
loop_
_entity_poly.entity_id
_entity_poly.type
_entity_poly.pdbx_seq_one_letter_code
_entity_poly.pdbx_strand_id
1 'polypeptide(L)'
;MRKTIKILVTGFAMLGLMLTAPAAAQAAENGPSGCNKNVCVYTAYTGGGYQVWAEFNHTDVQDGHLDVWGPGLSKQHSANGYWPAGRDTKRWSARGSGTVCAEGWSRTGGQWNSVGLPCVNI
;
A
#
# COMPACT_ATOMS: atom_id res chain seq x y z
N MET A 1 -31.25 -44.80 61.46
CA MET A 1 -29.88 -45.34 61.42
C MET A 1 -29.22 -44.94 60.08
N ARG A 2 -27.98 -44.43 60.14
CA ARG A 2 -26.92 -44.38 59.09
C ARG A 2 -27.32 -43.89 57.67
N LYS A 3 -27.01 -42.63 57.35
CA LYS A 3 -25.83 -42.13 56.58
C LYS A 3 -25.93 -42.38 55.07
N THR A 4 -26.02 -41.31 54.25
CA THR A 4 -25.00 -41.02 53.21
C THR A 4 -25.15 -39.61 52.63
N ILE A 5 -24.09 -38.82 52.80
CA ILE A 5 -23.74 -37.59 52.06
C ILE A 5 -23.11 -38.01 50.73
N LYS A 6 -23.26 -37.21 49.65
CA LYS A 6 -22.29 -36.96 48.54
C LYS A 6 -23.03 -36.22 47.41
N ILE A 7 -22.51 -35.27 46.64
CA ILE A 7 -21.28 -34.47 46.57
C ILE A 7 -21.69 -33.24 45.74
N LEU A 8 -21.25 -32.06 46.16
CA LEU A 8 -21.32 -30.81 45.41
C LEU A 8 -20.17 -30.81 44.38
N VAL A 9 -20.43 -30.56 43.09
CA VAL A 9 -19.39 -30.13 42.15
C VAL A 9 -19.78 -28.78 41.58
N THR A 10 -19.05 -27.79 42.07
CA THR A 10 -19.09 -26.37 41.77
C THR A 10 -18.71 -26.13 40.31
N GLY A 11 -19.61 -25.55 39.53
CA GLY A 11 -19.34 -25.13 38.15
C GLY A 11 -18.35 -23.96 38.12
N PHE A 12 -17.20 -24.18 37.50
CA PHE A 12 -16.22 -23.14 37.17
C PHE A 12 -16.76 -22.30 36.00
N ALA A 13 -17.33 -21.13 36.30
CA ALA A 13 -17.61 -20.12 35.28
C ALA A 13 -16.33 -19.29 35.05
N MET A 14 -15.54 -19.66 34.04
CA MET A 14 -14.47 -18.79 33.55
C MET A 14 -15.10 -17.60 32.81
N LEU A 15 -15.20 -16.46 33.49
CA LEU A 15 -15.39 -15.16 32.86
C LEU A 15 -14.11 -14.81 32.10
N GLY A 16 -14.09 -15.06 30.79
CA GLY A 16 -13.05 -14.56 29.90
C GLY A 16 -13.21 -13.05 29.72
N LEU A 17 -12.30 -12.26 30.29
CA LEU A 17 -12.12 -10.85 29.93
C LEU A 17 -11.65 -10.80 28.46
N MET A 18 -12.55 -10.46 27.55
CA MET A 18 -12.18 -10.10 26.18
C MET A 18 -11.52 -8.72 26.22
N LEU A 19 -10.18 -8.70 26.15
CA LEU A 19 -9.42 -7.49 25.84
C LEU A 19 -9.69 -7.13 24.38
N THR A 20 -10.61 -6.20 24.15
CA THR A 20 -10.79 -5.58 22.83
C THR A 20 -9.59 -4.66 22.58
N ALA A 21 -8.57 -5.19 21.89
CA ALA A 21 -7.52 -4.34 21.34
C ALA A 21 -8.15 -3.37 20.33
N PRO A 22 -7.90 -2.06 20.41
CA PRO A 22 -8.35 -1.15 19.37
C PRO A 22 -7.56 -1.48 18.10
N ALA A 23 -8.26 -1.96 17.08
CA ALA A 23 -7.73 -1.96 15.73
C ALA A 23 -7.48 -0.49 15.34
N ALA A 24 -6.23 -0.05 15.35
CA ALA A 24 -5.85 1.23 14.78
C ALA A 24 -6.00 1.13 13.25
N ALA A 25 -7.23 1.22 12.76
CA ALA A 25 -7.51 1.54 11.37
C ALA A 25 -7.13 3.01 11.17
N GLN A 26 -5.87 3.27 10.86
CA GLN A 26 -5.48 4.56 10.34
C GLN A 26 -6.14 4.70 8.97
N ALA A 27 -7.12 5.58 8.89
CA ALA A 27 -7.71 5.99 7.62
C ALA A 27 -6.57 6.53 6.75
N ALA A 28 -6.28 5.82 5.66
CA ALA A 28 -5.53 6.40 4.56
C ALA A 28 -6.45 7.48 3.96
N GLU A 29 -6.28 8.73 4.38
CA GLU A 29 -6.87 9.84 3.63
C GLU A 29 -6.27 9.80 2.22
N ASN A 30 -7.14 9.81 1.19
CA ASN A 30 -6.70 9.83 -0.20
C ASN A 30 -5.82 11.07 -0.39
N GLY A 31 -4.53 10.85 -0.60
CA GLY A 31 -3.56 11.92 -0.82
C GLY A 31 -3.60 12.39 -2.28
N PRO A 32 -2.78 13.41 -2.61
CA PRO A 32 -2.66 13.92 -3.98
C PRO A 32 -2.33 12.82 -5.00
N SER A 33 -2.85 12.99 -6.23
CA SER A 33 -2.59 12.13 -7.37
C SER A 33 -2.31 12.94 -8.63
N GLY A 34 -1.48 12.42 -9.54
CA GLY A 34 -1.08 13.10 -10.76
C GLY A 34 -0.84 12.11 -11.88
N CYS A 35 -1.27 12.46 -13.09
CA CYS A 35 -1.21 11.57 -14.25
C CYS A 35 -0.73 12.31 -15.49
N ASN A 36 0.01 11.62 -16.36
CA ASN A 36 0.45 12.17 -17.65
C ASN A 36 -0.08 11.36 -18.85
N LYS A 37 -1.31 10.81 -18.73
CA LYS A 37 -2.02 9.92 -19.67
C LYS A 37 -1.49 8.49 -19.77
N ASN A 38 -0.20 8.26 -19.55
CA ASN A 38 0.40 6.91 -19.57
C ASN A 38 0.70 6.37 -18.19
N VAL A 39 1.07 7.24 -17.25
CA VAL A 39 1.43 6.86 -15.88
C VAL A 39 0.64 7.73 -14.93
N CYS A 40 0.18 7.14 -13.83
CA CYS A 40 -0.39 7.85 -12.70
C CYS A 40 0.44 7.56 -11.45
N VAL A 41 0.65 8.60 -10.63
CA VAL A 41 1.21 8.50 -9.29
C VAL A 41 0.12 8.85 -8.30
N TYR A 42 0.00 8.05 -7.25
CA TYR A 42 -0.97 8.20 -6.19
C TYR A 42 -0.27 8.26 -4.85
N THR A 43 -0.85 9.02 -3.93
CA THR A 43 -0.37 9.07 -2.56
C THR A 43 -1.52 8.90 -1.58
N ALA A 44 -1.19 8.55 -0.34
CA ALA A 44 -2.13 8.56 0.77
C ALA A 44 -1.42 9.06 2.02
N TYR A 45 -2.07 9.92 2.80
CA TYR A 45 -1.52 10.36 4.08
C TYR A 45 -1.78 9.29 5.14
N THR A 46 -0.77 9.00 5.96
CA THR A 46 -0.83 7.95 7.00
C THR A 46 -0.77 8.53 8.42
N GLY A 47 -0.98 9.84 8.58
CA GLY A 47 -0.86 10.58 9.83
C GLY A 47 0.58 10.81 10.32
N GLY A 48 1.53 9.95 9.94
CA GLY A 48 2.96 10.08 10.26
C GLY A 48 3.88 10.22 9.05
N GLY A 49 3.31 10.36 7.85
CA GLY A 49 4.01 10.38 6.57
C GLY A 49 3.04 10.14 5.42
N TYR A 50 3.53 9.50 4.37
CA TYR A 50 2.75 9.18 3.19
C TYR A 50 3.03 7.76 2.68
N GLN A 51 2.06 7.19 1.99
CA GLN A 51 2.26 6.09 1.06
C GLN A 51 2.25 6.63 -0.36
N VAL A 52 3.00 5.98 -1.25
CA VAL A 52 2.99 6.22 -2.69
C VAL A 52 2.92 4.91 -3.45
N TRP A 53 2.20 4.91 -4.56
CA TRP A 53 2.22 3.86 -5.57
C TRP A 53 1.98 4.48 -6.94
N ALA A 54 2.21 3.71 -7.99
CA ALA A 54 2.02 4.16 -9.35
C ALA A 54 1.39 3.06 -10.21
N GLU A 55 0.87 3.43 -11.36
CA GLU A 55 0.35 2.49 -12.35
C GLU A 55 0.58 3.01 -13.76
N PHE A 56 0.56 2.10 -14.74
CA PHE A 56 0.30 2.48 -16.12
C PHE A 56 -1.20 2.71 -16.30
N ASN A 57 -1.54 3.79 -17.00
CA ASN A 57 -2.90 4.19 -17.26
C ASN A 57 -3.26 3.93 -18.74
N HIS A 58 -4.52 3.54 -18.98
CA HIS A 58 -5.17 3.40 -20.30
C HIS A 58 -4.52 2.47 -21.33
N THR A 59 -3.33 1.88 -21.10
CA THR A 59 -2.70 0.93 -22.02
C THR A 59 -1.88 -0.11 -21.27
N ASP A 60 -1.97 -1.35 -21.74
CA ASP A 60 -1.14 -2.45 -21.27
C ASP A 60 0.29 -2.36 -21.81
N VAL A 61 1.28 -2.52 -20.94
CA VAL A 61 2.70 -2.52 -21.29
C VAL A 61 3.24 -3.95 -21.23
N GLN A 62 3.73 -4.47 -22.36
CA GLN A 62 4.16 -5.87 -22.47
C GLN A 62 5.46 -6.18 -21.72
N ASP A 63 6.41 -5.25 -21.73
CA ASP A 63 7.65 -5.32 -20.97
C ASP A 63 7.95 -3.93 -20.41
N GLY A 64 7.60 -3.73 -19.13
CA GLY A 64 7.64 -2.44 -18.46
C GLY A 64 8.05 -2.52 -17.01
N HIS A 65 8.32 -1.37 -16.42
CA HIS A 65 8.44 -1.19 -14.97
C HIS A 65 8.12 0.27 -14.60
N LEU A 66 7.87 0.50 -13.32
CA LEU A 66 7.68 1.82 -12.74
C LEU A 66 8.73 2.10 -11.68
N ASP A 67 9.29 3.30 -11.74
CA ASP A 67 10.18 3.86 -10.75
C ASP A 67 9.44 4.90 -9.92
N VAL A 68 9.59 4.90 -8.60
CA VAL A 68 8.91 5.86 -7.71
C VAL A 68 9.90 6.45 -6.71
N TRP A 69 9.85 7.76 -6.49
CA TRP A 69 10.71 8.46 -5.53
C TRP A 69 10.05 9.70 -4.95
N GLY A 70 10.61 10.18 -3.85
CA GLY A 70 10.13 11.39 -3.18
C GLY A 70 10.87 11.68 -1.86
N PRO A 71 10.40 12.67 -1.08
CA PRO A 71 10.98 13.01 0.21
C PRO A 71 11.02 11.79 1.15
N GLY A 72 12.20 11.48 1.68
CA GLY A 72 12.39 10.34 2.57
C GLY A 72 12.20 8.96 1.91
N LEU A 73 12.08 8.90 0.57
CA LEU A 73 11.96 7.68 -0.21
C LEU A 73 13.06 7.63 -1.28
N SER A 74 14.05 6.75 -1.08
CA SER A 74 15.01 6.44 -2.15
C SER A 74 14.28 5.84 -3.36
N LYS A 75 14.82 6.04 -4.57
CA LYS A 75 14.20 5.52 -5.81
C LYS A 75 13.89 4.04 -5.67
N GLN A 76 12.61 3.71 -5.78
CA GLN A 76 12.06 2.37 -5.74
C GLN A 76 11.75 1.90 -7.15
N HIS A 77 11.93 0.62 -7.39
CA HIS A 77 11.68 0.00 -8.68
C HIS A 77 10.64 -1.10 -8.53
N SER A 78 9.66 -1.13 -9.44
CA SER A 78 8.81 -2.30 -9.61
C SER A 78 9.58 -3.43 -10.32
N ALA A 79 9.01 -4.63 -10.34
CA ALA A 79 9.55 -5.68 -11.20
C ALA A 79 9.36 -5.32 -12.69
N ASN A 80 10.27 -5.82 -13.53
CA ASN A 80 10.14 -5.79 -14.98
C ASN A 80 9.12 -6.85 -15.43
N GLY A 81 8.37 -6.56 -16.50
CA GLY A 81 7.52 -7.52 -17.21
C GLY A 81 6.19 -6.92 -17.66
N TYR A 82 5.18 -7.77 -17.82
CA TYR A 82 3.85 -7.34 -18.25
C TYR A 82 3.14 -6.52 -17.17
N TRP A 83 2.68 -5.33 -17.53
CA TRP A 83 1.87 -4.43 -16.73
C TRP A 83 0.53 -4.13 -17.43
N PRO A 84 -0.60 -4.71 -16.97
CA PRO A 84 -1.91 -4.29 -17.44
C PRO A 84 -2.22 -2.88 -16.91
N ALA A 85 -3.00 -2.13 -17.69
CA ALA A 85 -3.51 -0.82 -17.30
C ALA A 85 -4.31 -0.92 -15.99
N GLY A 86 -4.16 0.07 -15.11
CA GLY A 86 -4.87 0.12 -13.82
C GLY A 86 -4.31 -0.81 -12.75
N ARG A 87 -3.16 -1.46 -12.98
CA ARG A 87 -2.50 -2.28 -11.97
C ARG A 87 -1.49 -1.45 -11.19
N ASP A 88 -1.79 -1.26 -9.92
CA ASP A 88 -0.90 -0.62 -8.95
C ASP A 88 0.43 -1.39 -8.78
N THR A 89 1.50 -0.64 -8.55
CA THR A 89 2.67 -1.16 -7.85
C THR A 89 2.33 -1.52 -6.41
N LYS A 90 3.28 -2.13 -5.69
CA LYS A 90 3.21 -2.10 -4.22
C LYS A 90 3.17 -0.66 -3.71
N ARG A 91 2.63 -0.48 -2.51
CA ARG A 91 2.66 0.78 -1.78
C ARG A 91 3.95 0.90 -1.00
N TRP A 92 4.68 1.99 -1.22
CA TRP A 92 5.87 2.34 -0.46
C TRP A 92 5.53 3.41 0.57
N SER A 93 6.02 3.26 1.79
CA SER A 93 5.79 4.24 2.87
C SER A 93 7.05 5.07 3.10
N ALA A 94 6.89 6.37 3.28
CA ALA A 94 7.97 7.30 3.59
C ALA A 94 7.44 8.49 4.40
N ARG A 95 8.35 9.41 4.73
CA ARG A 95 8.06 10.63 5.50
C ARG A 95 8.72 11.84 4.85
N GLY A 96 8.11 13.00 5.01
CA GLY A 96 8.59 14.27 4.49
C GLY A 96 7.52 14.99 3.69
N SER A 97 7.86 16.19 3.23
CA SER A 97 7.04 17.04 2.37
C SER A 97 7.85 17.44 1.13
N GLY A 98 7.14 17.74 0.04
CA GLY A 98 7.77 18.07 -1.24
C GLY A 98 7.14 17.28 -2.39
N THR A 99 7.94 16.96 -3.40
CA THR A 99 7.42 16.37 -4.64
C THR A 99 7.71 14.88 -4.73
N VAL A 100 6.65 14.10 -4.92
CA VAL A 100 6.71 12.66 -5.21
C VAL A 100 6.48 12.45 -6.70
N CYS A 101 7.31 11.65 -7.34
CA CYS A 101 7.24 11.37 -8.77
C CYS A 101 7.22 9.87 -9.02
N ALA A 102 6.59 9.48 -10.12
CA ALA A 102 6.70 8.14 -10.67
C ALA A 102 7.09 8.22 -12.15
N GLU A 103 7.99 7.34 -12.59
CA GLU A 103 8.37 7.21 -13.99
C GLU A 103 8.01 5.83 -14.51
N GLY A 104 7.25 5.77 -15.60
CA GLY A 104 6.97 4.51 -16.29
C GLY A 104 7.96 4.29 -17.42
N TRP A 105 8.44 3.06 -17.54
CA TRP A 105 9.36 2.61 -18.58
C TRP A 105 8.73 1.48 -19.39
N SER A 106 8.89 1.53 -20.72
CA SER A 106 8.49 0.48 -21.64
C SER A 106 9.68 0.06 -22.50
N ARG A 107 9.83 -1.24 -22.71
CA ARG A 107 10.86 -1.79 -23.59
C ARG A 107 10.32 -2.01 -25.00
N THR A 108 10.85 -1.26 -25.96
CA THR A 108 10.47 -1.34 -27.37
C THR A 108 11.72 -1.49 -28.22
N GLY A 109 11.76 -2.48 -29.12
CA GLY A 109 12.96 -2.76 -29.92
C GLY A 109 14.18 -3.12 -29.08
N GLY A 110 13.99 -3.69 -27.89
CA GLY A 110 15.06 -4.06 -26.96
C GLY A 110 15.59 -2.90 -26.11
N GLN A 111 15.14 -1.67 -26.32
CA GLN A 111 15.57 -0.47 -25.59
C GLN A 111 14.50 0.00 -24.60
N TRP A 112 14.94 0.48 -23.44
CA TRP A 112 14.07 1.09 -22.43
C TRP A 112 13.78 2.53 -22.80
N ASN A 113 12.49 2.86 -22.87
CA ASN A 113 12.02 4.22 -23.14
C ASN A 113 11.14 4.68 -21.99
N SER A 114 11.39 5.90 -21.50
CA SER A 114 10.49 6.54 -20.55
C SER A 114 9.19 6.90 -21.28
N VAL A 115 8.06 6.48 -20.72
CA VAL A 115 6.72 6.73 -21.30
C VAL A 115 5.89 7.65 -20.42
N GLY A 116 6.38 8.03 -19.25
CA GLY A 116 5.77 9.11 -18.49
C GLY A 116 6.39 9.38 -17.14
N LEU A 117 6.29 10.63 -16.69
CA LEU A 117 6.85 11.14 -15.43
C LEU A 117 5.89 12.11 -14.72
N PRO A 118 4.71 11.66 -14.24
CA PRO A 118 3.89 12.50 -13.37
C PRO A 118 4.56 12.73 -12.02
N CYS A 119 4.31 13.91 -11.46
CA CYS A 119 4.73 14.29 -10.12
C CYS A 119 3.59 14.99 -9.38
N VAL A 120 3.56 14.85 -8.06
CA VAL A 120 2.59 15.50 -7.16
C VAL A 120 3.29 16.06 -5.95
N ASN A 121 2.76 17.15 -5.40
CA ASN A 121 3.21 17.68 -4.13
C ASN A 121 2.44 17.02 -2.99
N ILE A 122 3.15 16.59 -1.95
CA ILE A 122 2.63 15.99 -0.72
C ILE A 122 2.88 16.87 0.49
#